data_AF-A0A820X913-F1
#
_entry.id   AF-A0A820X913-F1
#
_cell.length_a   1.000
_cell.length_b   1.000
_cell.length_c   1.000
_cell.angle_alpha   90.00
_cell.angle_beta   90.00
_cell.angle_gamma   90.00
#
_symmetry.space_group_name_H-M   'P 1'
#
loop_
_entity.id
_entity.type
_entity.pdbx_description
1 polymer ?
#
loop_
_entity_poly.entity_id
_entity_poly.type
_entity_poly.pdbx_seq_one_letter_code
_entity_poly.pdbx_strand_id
1 'polypeptide(L)'
;AKQNPMQAVQVAAAAIGPSGLSLSAPTPNVDDKENKPSLEVLQQVFSTFGEIRCCDIPSLDPFRISQVTLGAAASPVQDTTFDAYIQYSEYIGFVKAMDACRNMKLMLIDDTNAAYTANIKVDFDRTRHLSDRMIKKRRIEQMKSMEINKLKQAEAQRIKDEDERRKEIERLRIELQDAEADDLTGSKDITKDSRRRQREEKRRLKRLERKRQHEEKTLAIKIALEERKMLIAHRKLESMRLLEELFNRVKVQIAQEELNKKERELHTERLRGMDMDTSNPNNSSSFMPSQLLPQATTKEYKSTNNNNNNNKEIIEAQLNELRKEFYQKDETIDDILRKRTNIIDRKVF
;
A
#
# COMPACT_ATOMS: atom_id res chain seq x y z
N ALA A 1 6.00 47.65 23.85
CA ALA A 1 5.40 46.54 23.09
C ALA A 1 5.67 45.23 23.81
N LYS A 2 4.64 44.62 24.39
CA LYS A 2 4.54 43.20 24.77
C LYS A 2 3.10 42.99 25.26
N GLN A 3 2.28 42.42 24.38
CA GLN A 3 0.86 42.12 24.59
C GLN A 3 0.71 40.80 25.35
N ASN A 4 -0.32 40.78 26.21
CA ASN A 4 -0.74 39.68 27.07
C ASN A 4 -1.44 38.57 26.26
N PRO A 5 -1.18 37.29 26.54
CA PRO A 5 -1.80 36.16 25.84
C PRO A 5 -3.06 35.68 26.56
N MET A 6 -4.21 36.31 26.29
CA MET A 6 -5.55 35.84 26.73
C MET A 6 -6.63 36.32 25.76
N GLN A 7 -6.41 36.06 24.46
CA GLN A 7 -7.43 36.19 23.41
C GLN A 7 -7.21 35.07 22.40
N ALA A 8 -7.72 33.87 22.68
CA ALA A 8 -7.86 32.81 21.69
C ALA A 8 -8.73 31.64 22.21
N VAL A 9 -9.96 31.90 22.68
CA VAL A 9 -11.03 30.88 22.62
C VAL A 9 -12.37 31.61 22.49
N GLN A 10 -12.56 32.24 21.34
CA GLN A 10 -13.87 32.64 20.85
C GLN A 10 -13.88 32.21 19.38
N VAL A 11 -14.97 31.57 18.95
CA VAL A 11 -15.15 30.80 17.71
C VAL A 11 -14.95 29.28 17.89
N ALA A 12 -16.00 28.61 18.39
CA ALA A 12 -16.49 27.31 17.90
C ALA A 12 -17.65 26.80 18.79
N ALA A 13 -18.82 27.43 18.69
CA ALA A 13 -20.05 26.88 19.26
C ALA A 13 -21.27 27.42 18.48
N ALA A 14 -21.40 26.98 17.23
CA ALA A 14 -22.58 27.21 16.42
C ALA A 14 -22.86 25.95 15.59
N ALA A 15 -23.55 24.99 16.20
CA ALA A 15 -24.45 24.00 15.57
C ALA A 15 -24.71 22.87 16.57
N ILE A 16 -25.94 22.79 17.08
CA ILE A 16 -26.76 21.58 17.34
C ILE A 16 -27.98 22.05 18.15
N GLY A 17 -29.17 21.70 17.67
CA GLY A 17 -30.48 22.14 18.17
C GLY A 17 -30.91 21.53 19.51
N PRO A 18 -32.14 21.85 19.96
CA PRO A 18 -32.51 21.81 21.37
C PRO A 18 -33.21 20.50 21.75
N SER A 19 -32.58 19.74 22.63
CA SER A 19 -33.26 18.73 23.45
C SER A 19 -32.42 18.48 24.71
N GLY A 20 -32.44 19.48 25.59
CA GLY A 20 -31.86 19.42 26.92
C GLY A 20 -32.86 19.96 27.93
N LEU A 21 -33.33 19.07 28.80
CA LEU A 21 -34.04 19.38 30.03
C LEU A 21 -33.26 20.48 30.77
N SER A 22 -33.87 21.65 30.91
CA SER A 22 -33.29 22.76 31.64
C SER A 22 -33.31 22.43 33.13
N LEU A 23 -32.17 21.98 33.67
CA LEU A 23 -31.82 22.25 35.06
C LEU A 23 -31.49 23.74 35.15
N SER A 24 -32.52 24.57 35.32
CA SER A 24 -32.34 25.92 35.80
C SER A 24 -31.84 25.83 37.24
N ALA A 25 -30.62 26.30 37.46
CA ALA A 25 -30.21 26.78 38.78
C ALA A 25 -31.30 27.74 39.27
N PRO A 26 -31.74 27.67 40.54
CA PRO A 26 -32.75 28.58 41.04
C PRO A 26 -32.13 29.98 41.05
N THR A 27 -32.47 30.78 40.05
CA THR A 27 -32.41 32.23 40.14
C THR A 27 -33.21 32.62 41.39
N PRO A 28 -32.70 33.49 42.28
CA PRO A 28 -33.50 33.97 43.39
C PRO A 28 -34.65 34.78 42.80
N ASN A 29 -35.83 34.16 42.68
CA ASN A 29 -37.06 34.88 42.40
C ASN A 29 -37.20 35.96 43.47
N VAL A 30 -37.26 37.21 43.01
CA VAL A 30 -37.39 38.39 43.86
C VAL A 30 -38.75 38.37 44.60
N ASP A 31 -39.71 37.56 44.13
CA ASP A 31 -41.06 37.44 44.67
C ASP A 31 -41.22 36.45 45.86
N ASP A 32 -40.20 35.62 46.14
CA ASP A 32 -40.28 34.61 47.23
C ASP A 32 -40.00 35.18 48.63
N LYS A 33 -39.68 36.48 48.74
CA LYS A 33 -39.46 37.18 50.01
C LYS A 33 -40.72 37.87 50.56
N GLU A 34 -41.66 38.25 49.70
CA GLU A 34 -42.84 39.01 50.11
C GLU A 34 -43.89 38.15 50.84
N ASN A 35 -43.96 36.86 50.55
CA ASN A 35 -44.98 35.97 51.10
C ASN A 35 -44.50 35.09 52.28
N LYS A 36 -43.28 35.30 52.78
CA LYS A 36 -42.75 34.53 53.92
C LYS A 36 -43.02 35.26 55.24
N PRO A 37 -43.50 34.55 56.28
CA PRO A 37 -43.70 35.18 57.58
C PRO A 37 -42.36 35.65 58.14
N SER A 38 -42.33 36.86 58.70
CA SER A 38 -41.11 37.42 59.32
C SER A 38 -41.11 37.19 60.82
N LEU A 39 -40.07 36.51 61.32
CA LEU A 39 -39.84 36.31 62.75
C LEU A 39 -39.65 37.65 63.47
N GLU A 40 -38.97 38.60 62.83
CA GLU A 40 -38.68 39.92 63.40
C GLU A 40 -39.95 40.74 63.60
N VAL A 41 -40.85 40.75 62.60
CA VAL A 41 -42.14 41.44 62.70
C VAL A 41 -43.00 40.80 63.79
N LEU A 42 -43.05 39.46 63.84
CA LEU A 42 -43.76 38.75 64.89
C LEU A 42 -43.23 39.12 66.27
N GLN A 43 -41.91 39.10 66.45
CA GLN A 43 -41.27 39.44 67.72
C GLN A 43 -41.57 40.90 68.10
N GLN A 44 -41.47 41.84 67.16
CA GLN A 44 -41.75 43.26 67.40
C GLN A 44 -43.19 43.50 67.83
N VAL A 45 -44.16 42.92 67.11
CA VAL A 45 -45.59 43.08 67.42
C VAL A 45 -45.92 42.49 68.78
N PHE A 46 -45.46 41.27 69.07
CA PHE A 46 -45.81 40.59 70.33
C PHE A 46 -44.97 41.06 71.53
N SER A 47 -43.84 41.73 71.31
CA SER A 47 -43.07 42.36 72.40
C SER A 47 -43.86 43.48 73.11
N THR A 48 -44.92 43.99 72.48
CA THR A 48 -45.82 44.98 73.10
C THR A 48 -46.55 44.46 74.33
N PHE A 49 -46.76 43.14 74.42
CA PHE A 49 -47.45 42.51 75.56
C PHE A 49 -46.49 42.16 76.71
N GLY A 50 -45.20 41.96 76.40
CA GLY A 50 -44.15 41.67 77.38
C GLY A 50 -42.86 41.20 76.72
N GLU A 51 -41.80 41.06 77.51
CA GLU A 51 -40.49 40.58 77.01
C GLU A 51 -40.58 39.13 76.49
N ILE A 52 -40.12 38.90 75.25
CA ILE A 52 -40.10 37.59 74.61
C ILE A 52 -38.76 36.91 74.88
N ARG A 53 -38.81 35.73 75.51
CA ARG A 53 -37.64 34.87 75.75
C ARG A 53 -37.23 34.14 74.48
N CYS A 54 -38.19 33.52 73.80
CA CYS A 54 -37.97 32.72 72.59
C CYS A 54 -39.19 32.81 71.67
N CYS A 55 -38.95 32.86 70.36
CA CYS A 55 -39.99 32.75 69.34
C CYS A 55 -39.51 31.84 68.20
N ASP A 56 -40.44 31.14 67.55
CA ASP A 56 -40.13 30.24 66.44
C ASP A 56 -41.32 30.09 65.49
N ILE A 57 -41.02 30.02 64.20
CA ILE A 57 -42.00 29.82 63.12
C ILE A 57 -41.59 28.52 62.40
N PRO A 58 -42.30 27.40 62.61
CA PRO A 58 -41.91 26.10 62.07
C PRO A 58 -41.81 26.07 60.54
N SER A 59 -42.61 26.87 59.83
CA SER A 59 -42.61 26.95 58.37
C SER A 59 -41.35 27.60 57.80
N LEU A 60 -40.55 28.31 58.62
CA LEU A 60 -39.27 28.88 58.17
C LEU A 60 -38.11 27.87 58.20
N ASP A 61 -38.32 26.66 58.75
CA ASP A 61 -37.28 25.63 58.84
C ASP A 61 -37.29 24.71 57.59
N PRO A 62 -36.29 24.79 56.69
CA PRO A 62 -36.27 24.00 55.46
C PRO A 62 -36.23 22.49 55.71
N PHE A 63 -35.66 22.07 56.83
CA PHE A 63 -35.53 20.65 57.16
C PHE A 63 -36.86 20.05 57.62
N ARG A 64 -37.76 20.85 58.21
CA ARG A 64 -39.11 20.41 58.56
C ARG A 64 -40.01 20.25 57.36
N ILE A 65 -39.92 21.19 56.41
CA ILE A 65 -40.66 21.12 55.14
C ILE A 65 -40.27 19.82 54.42
N SER A 66 -38.97 19.52 54.34
CA SER A 66 -38.47 18.33 53.66
C SER A 66 -38.99 16.99 54.24
N GLN A 67 -39.19 16.89 55.56
CA GLN A 67 -39.65 15.66 56.20
C GLN A 67 -41.15 15.41 56.02
N VAL A 68 -41.97 16.48 55.99
CA VAL A 68 -43.43 16.36 55.74
C VAL A 68 -43.68 15.99 54.27
N THR A 69 -42.85 16.49 53.34
CA THR A 69 -43.00 16.24 51.89
C THR A 69 -42.63 14.83 51.41
N LEU A 70 -41.99 14.00 52.26
CA LEU A 70 -41.63 12.62 51.88
C LEU A 70 -42.79 11.61 52.06
N GLY A 71 -43.87 11.99 52.77
CA GLY A 71 -45.00 11.10 53.08
C GLY A 71 -46.32 11.43 52.39
N ALA A 72 -46.47 12.64 51.85
CA ALA A 72 -47.68 13.08 51.15
C ALA A 72 -47.28 13.88 49.91
N ALA A 73 -47.98 13.63 48.80
CA ALA A 73 -47.78 14.28 47.52
C ALA A 73 -47.57 15.80 47.68
N ALA A 74 -46.54 16.32 47.00
CA ALA A 74 -46.24 17.74 46.92
C ALA A 74 -47.44 18.49 46.33
N SER A 75 -48.35 18.93 47.20
CA SER A 75 -49.19 20.08 46.90
C SER A 75 -48.38 21.30 47.35
N PRO A 76 -48.08 22.26 46.47
CA PRO A 76 -47.60 23.57 46.88
C PRO A 76 -48.79 24.25 47.56
N VAL A 77 -49.08 23.85 48.80
CA VAL A 77 -50.08 24.51 49.60
C VAL A 77 -49.51 25.90 49.83
N GLN A 78 -50.08 26.88 49.14
CA GLN A 78 -50.01 28.26 49.58
C GLN A 78 -50.74 28.31 50.92
N ASP A 79 -50.06 27.87 51.98
CA ASP A 79 -50.49 28.07 53.34
C ASP A 79 -50.38 29.57 53.60
N THR A 80 -51.46 30.28 53.27
CA THR A 80 -51.66 31.71 53.63
C THR A 80 -51.71 31.91 55.14
N THR A 81 -51.70 30.82 55.91
CA THR A 81 -51.64 30.78 57.36
C THR A 81 -50.36 30.09 57.81
N PHE A 82 -49.82 30.50 58.95
CA PHE A 82 -48.66 29.87 59.54
C PHE A 82 -48.84 29.76 61.05
N ASP A 83 -48.24 28.73 61.63
CA ASP A 83 -48.15 28.60 63.08
C ASP A 83 -46.93 29.34 63.60
N ALA A 84 -47.06 29.92 64.79
CA ALA A 84 -45.95 30.53 65.50
C ALA A 84 -46.01 30.20 66.99
N TYR A 85 -44.84 30.00 67.58
CA TYR A 85 -44.69 29.74 69.00
C TYR A 85 -43.95 30.90 69.64
N ILE A 86 -44.51 31.44 70.72
CA ILE A 86 -43.95 32.57 71.47
C ILE A 86 -43.88 32.18 72.94
N GLN A 87 -42.71 32.39 73.55
CA GLN A 87 -42.48 32.21 74.96
C GLN A 87 -42.09 33.56 75.56
N TYR A 88 -42.89 34.05 76.49
CA TYR A 88 -42.58 35.24 77.29
C TYR A 88 -41.62 34.92 78.43
N SER A 89 -40.82 35.90 78.83
CA SER A 89 -39.97 35.83 80.02
C SER A 89 -40.81 35.82 81.30
N GLU A 90 -41.93 36.57 81.30
CA GLU A 90 -42.84 36.67 82.44
C GLU A 90 -44.24 36.18 82.10
N TYR A 91 -44.92 35.60 83.10
CA TYR A 91 -46.29 35.13 82.95
C TYR A 91 -47.29 36.26 82.62
N ILE A 92 -47.05 37.47 83.12
CA ILE A 92 -47.95 38.60 82.87
C ILE A 92 -48.01 38.97 81.38
N GLY A 93 -46.90 38.88 80.65
CA GLY A 93 -46.87 39.14 79.21
C GLY A 93 -47.68 38.11 78.41
N PHE A 94 -47.62 36.85 78.85
CA PHE A 94 -48.44 35.78 78.31
C PHE A 94 -49.94 36.05 78.49
N VAL A 95 -50.38 36.41 79.71
CA VAL A 95 -51.81 36.67 79.98
C VAL A 95 -52.30 37.86 79.16
N LYS A 96 -51.55 38.96 79.13
CA LYS A 96 -51.88 40.15 78.31
C LYS A 96 -52.06 39.81 76.84
N ALA A 97 -51.16 39.01 76.27
CA ALA A 97 -51.25 38.60 74.87
C ALA A 97 -52.45 37.67 74.60
N MET A 98 -52.70 36.69 75.48
CA MET A 98 -53.84 35.80 75.36
C MET A 98 -55.17 36.57 75.41
N ASP A 99 -55.31 37.49 76.36
CA ASP A 99 -56.52 38.29 76.51
C ASP A 99 -56.72 39.27 75.35
N ALA A 100 -55.64 39.88 74.86
CA ALA A 100 -55.69 40.84 73.75
C ALA A 100 -55.97 40.18 72.39
N CYS A 101 -55.49 38.96 72.16
CA CYS A 101 -55.63 38.29 70.86
C CYS A 101 -56.83 37.32 70.79
N ARG A 102 -57.41 36.92 71.94
CA ARG A 102 -58.54 35.99 71.95
C ARG A 102 -59.78 36.62 71.32
N ASN A 103 -60.41 35.88 70.40
CA ASN A 103 -61.59 36.31 69.64
C ASN A 103 -61.37 37.55 68.75
N MET A 104 -60.11 37.92 68.50
CA MET A 104 -59.77 39.01 67.59
C MET A 104 -59.53 38.51 66.16
N LYS A 105 -59.53 39.44 65.21
CA LYS A 105 -59.15 39.22 63.81
C LYS A 105 -58.11 40.26 63.40
N LEU A 106 -57.17 39.83 62.56
CA LEU A 106 -56.20 40.73 61.94
C LEU A 106 -56.87 41.40 60.74
N MET A 107 -56.62 42.70 60.56
CA MET A 107 -57.09 43.45 59.42
C MET A 107 -55.93 44.23 58.82
N LEU A 108 -55.69 44.04 57.53
CA LEU A 108 -54.73 44.80 56.74
C LEU A 108 -55.53 45.72 55.81
N ILE A 109 -55.19 47.01 55.81
CA ILE A 109 -55.73 47.96 54.84
C ILE A 109 -54.58 48.31 53.91
N ASP A 110 -54.73 47.94 52.64
CA ASP A 110 -53.72 48.22 51.62
C ASP A 110 -53.80 49.67 51.13
N ASP A 111 -52.77 50.13 50.43
CA ASP A 111 -52.68 51.47 49.82
C ASP A 111 -53.83 51.76 48.83
N THR A 112 -54.55 50.72 48.40
CA THR A 112 -55.73 50.78 47.53
C THR A 112 -57.05 50.94 48.30
N ASN A 113 -57.01 51.11 49.62
CA ASN A 113 -58.16 51.08 50.54
C ASN A 113 -58.93 49.74 50.56
N ALA A 114 -58.33 48.66 50.04
CA ALA A 114 -58.86 47.32 50.19
C ALA A 114 -58.57 46.80 51.61
N ALA A 115 -59.58 46.23 52.26
CA ALA A 115 -59.46 45.65 53.59
C ALA A 115 -59.42 44.11 53.53
N TYR A 116 -58.31 43.53 53.94
CA TYR A 116 -58.12 42.09 54.07
C TYR A 116 -58.24 41.70 55.53
N THR A 117 -58.91 40.57 55.81
CA THR A 117 -59.04 40.08 57.19
C THR A 117 -58.53 38.65 57.30
N ALA A 118 -57.81 38.38 58.39
CA ALA A 118 -57.31 37.05 58.71
C ALA A 118 -57.70 36.67 60.14
N ASN A 119 -58.05 35.40 60.34
CA ASN A 119 -58.36 34.89 61.67
C ASN A 119 -57.05 34.56 62.40
N ILE A 120 -56.92 35.00 63.65
CA ILE A 120 -55.84 34.58 64.55
C ILE A 120 -56.39 33.61 65.58
N LYS A 121 -55.73 32.47 65.76
CA LYS A 121 -56.05 31.50 66.80
C LYS A 121 -54.89 31.44 67.79
N VAL A 122 -55.21 31.63 69.07
CA VAL A 122 -54.22 31.57 70.15
C VAL A 122 -54.64 30.49 71.15
N ASP A 123 -53.74 29.55 71.45
CA ASP A 123 -53.93 28.48 72.43
C ASP A 123 -52.62 28.20 73.16
N PHE A 124 -52.69 27.47 74.27
CA PHE A 124 -51.53 26.97 74.98
C PHE A 124 -50.78 25.93 74.14
N ASP A 125 -49.45 26.02 74.14
CA ASP A 125 -48.61 25.02 73.49
C ASP A 125 -48.57 23.71 74.28
N ARG A 126 -49.39 22.74 73.87
CA ARG A 126 -49.38 21.38 74.43
C ARG A 126 -48.22 20.52 73.92
N THR A 127 -47.59 20.93 72.82
CA THR A 127 -46.49 20.19 72.18
C THR A 127 -45.14 20.46 72.84
N ARG A 128 -45.04 21.56 73.60
CA ARG A 128 -43.81 22.04 74.24
C ARG A 128 -42.71 22.29 73.20
N HIS A 129 -43.07 22.89 72.07
CA HIS A 129 -42.22 23.14 70.91
C HIS A 129 -40.97 23.97 71.25
N LEU A 130 -41.12 24.95 72.14
CA LEU A 130 -40.03 25.79 72.64
C LEU A 130 -39.30 25.21 73.87
N SER A 131 -39.61 23.98 74.29
CA SER A 131 -38.84 23.34 75.37
C SER A 131 -37.45 22.93 74.88
N ASP A 132 -36.45 23.01 75.77
CA ASP A 132 -35.07 22.63 75.49
C ASP A 132 -34.95 21.22 74.90
N ARG A 133 -35.78 20.29 75.40
CA ARG A 133 -35.85 18.91 74.90
C ARG A 133 -36.25 18.87 73.43
N MET A 134 -37.28 19.60 73.04
CA MET A 134 -37.79 19.62 71.67
C MET A 134 -36.84 20.39 70.74
N ILE A 135 -36.29 21.52 71.17
CA ILE A 135 -35.28 22.27 70.43
C ILE A 135 -34.05 21.38 70.14
N LYS A 136 -33.53 20.68 71.17
CA LYS A 136 -32.39 19.77 71.00
C LYS A 136 -32.70 18.62 70.06
N LYS A 137 -33.89 18.02 70.16
CA LYS A 137 -34.34 16.95 69.25
C LYS A 137 -34.31 17.42 67.80
N ARG A 138 -34.86 18.60 67.51
CA ARG A 138 -34.87 19.19 66.16
C ARG A 138 -33.48 19.46 65.64
N ARG A 139 -32.61 20.02 66.47
CA ARG A 139 -31.22 20.29 66.09
C ARG A 139 -30.48 19.00 65.70
N ILE A 140 -30.73 17.92 66.43
CA ILE A 140 -30.17 16.60 66.11
C ILE A 140 -30.73 16.06 64.79
N GLU A 141 -32.04 16.18 64.56
CA GLU A 141 -32.69 15.74 63.31
C GLU A 141 -32.21 16.53 62.10
N GLN A 142 -32.03 17.85 62.23
CA GLN A 142 -31.42 18.72 61.23
C GLN A 142 -29.99 18.28 60.91
N MET A 143 -29.13 18.09 61.91
CA MET A 143 -27.74 17.64 61.71
C MET A 143 -27.67 16.27 61.02
N LYS A 144 -28.52 15.32 61.43
CA LYS A 144 -28.61 14.00 60.77
C LYS A 144 -29.04 14.11 59.32
N SER A 145 -30.01 14.97 59.02
CA SER A 145 -30.52 15.17 57.66
C SER A 145 -29.47 15.83 56.76
N MET A 146 -28.73 16.82 57.28
CA MET A 146 -27.58 17.42 56.58
C MET A 146 -26.50 16.39 56.27
N GLU A 147 -26.13 15.54 57.23
CA GLU A 147 -25.10 14.52 57.03
C GLU A 147 -25.52 13.47 55.99
N ILE A 148 -26.77 13.01 56.05
CA ILE A 148 -27.33 12.09 55.04
C ILE A 148 -27.30 12.72 53.65
N ASN A 149 -27.72 13.97 53.51
CA ASN A 149 -27.72 14.67 52.22
C ASN A 149 -26.29 14.86 51.68
N LYS A 150 -25.32 15.17 52.55
CA LYS A 150 -23.91 15.27 52.19
C LYS A 150 -23.33 13.94 51.72
N LEU A 151 -23.66 12.84 52.40
CA LEU A 151 -23.25 11.49 51.99
C LEU A 151 -23.84 11.10 50.64
N LYS A 152 -25.14 11.34 50.43
CA LYS A 152 -25.80 11.10 49.14
C LYS A 152 -25.17 11.93 48.01
N GLN A 153 -24.86 13.19 48.28
CA GLN A 153 -24.22 14.06 47.29
C GLN A 153 -22.80 13.57 46.94
N ALA A 154 -22.02 13.14 47.94
CA ALA A 154 -20.69 12.58 47.73
C ALA A 154 -20.72 11.26 46.95
N GLU A 155 -21.67 10.36 47.27
CA GLU A 155 -21.87 9.11 46.54
C GLU A 155 -22.30 9.36 45.09
N ALA A 156 -23.25 10.28 44.86
CA ALA A 156 -23.67 10.67 43.53
C ALA A 156 -22.51 11.26 42.71
N GLN A 157 -21.63 12.04 43.34
CA GLN A 157 -20.42 12.54 42.67
C GLN A 157 -19.47 11.40 42.32
N ARG A 158 -19.24 10.46 43.24
CA ARG A 158 -18.37 9.30 43.00
C ARG A 158 -18.87 8.40 41.86
N ILE A 159 -20.18 8.22 41.74
CA ILE A 159 -20.80 7.46 40.65
C ILE A 159 -20.59 8.19 39.31
N LYS A 160 -20.76 9.51 39.28
CA LYS A 160 -20.52 10.32 38.07
C LYS A 160 -19.06 10.22 37.61
N ASP A 161 -18.11 10.39 38.54
CA ASP A 161 -16.69 10.33 38.23
C ASP A 161 -16.28 8.93 37.69
N GLU A 162 -16.87 7.85 38.24
CA GLU A 162 -16.64 6.48 37.76
C GLU A 162 -17.27 6.22 36.38
N ASP A 163 -18.47 6.75 36.12
CA ASP A 163 -19.12 6.66 34.81
C ASP A 163 -18.34 7.43 33.74
N GLU A 164 -17.80 8.61 34.07
CA GLU A 164 -16.91 9.37 33.19
C GLU A 164 -15.60 8.61 32.90
N ARG A 165 -14.99 7.99 33.93
CA ARG A 165 -13.80 7.14 33.71
C ARG A 165 -14.08 5.94 32.82
N ARG A 166 -15.23 5.28 32.99
CA ARG A 166 -15.62 4.15 32.13
C ARG A 166 -15.82 4.58 30.68
N LYS A 167 -16.44 5.74 30.46
CA LYS A 167 -16.59 6.32 29.11
C LYS A 167 -15.24 6.64 28.48
N GLU A 168 -14.29 7.16 29.26
CA GLU A 168 -12.94 7.47 28.77
C GLU A 168 -12.17 6.19 28.39
N ILE A 169 -12.23 5.14 29.22
CA ILE A 169 -11.61 3.84 28.93
C ILE A 169 -12.21 3.23 27.65
N GLU A 170 -13.52 3.29 27.46
CA GLU A 170 -14.17 2.75 26.28
C GLU A 170 -13.79 3.54 25.02
N ARG A 171 -13.68 4.87 25.10
CA ARG A 171 -13.17 5.71 23.99
C ARG A 171 -11.76 5.31 23.60
N LEU A 172 -10.87 5.18 24.59
CA LEU A 172 -9.47 4.79 24.36
C LEU A 172 -9.38 3.39 23.71
N ARG A 173 -10.28 2.48 24.09
CA ARG A 173 -10.36 1.13 23.51
C ARG A 173 -10.78 1.16 22.05
N ILE A 174 -11.77 1.96 21.70
CA ILE A 174 -12.22 2.13 20.30
C ILE A 174 -11.09 2.72 19.46
N GLU A 175 -10.41 3.77 19.94
CA GLU A 175 -9.28 4.39 19.24
C GLU A 175 -8.13 3.41 19.00
N LEU A 176 -7.81 2.56 19.99
CA LEU A 176 -6.80 1.51 19.83
C LEU A 176 -7.22 0.47 18.77
N GLN A 177 -8.50 0.08 18.74
CA GLN A 177 -9.02 -0.89 17.79
C GLN A 177 -9.03 -0.36 16.35
N ASP A 178 -9.36 0.92 16.16
CA ASP A 178 -9.32 1.58 14.86
C ASP A 178 -7.88 1.68 14.33
N ALA A 179 -6.91 2.04 15.19
CA ALA A 179 -5.49 2.08 14.82
C ALA A 179 -4.95 0.70 14.39
N GLU A 180 -5.34 -0.37 15.08
CA GLU A 180 -4.93 -1.75 14.72
C GLU A 180 -5.55 -2.19 13.37
N ALA A 181 -6.80 -1.78 13.09
CA ALA A 181 -7.46 -2.07 11.83
C ALA A 181 -6.79 -1.38 10.63
N ASP A 182 -6.31 -0.15 10.81
CA ASP A 182 -5.57 0.60 9.79
C ASP A 182 -4.22 -0.06 9.48
N ASP A 183 -3.46 -0.49 10.49
CA ASP A 183 -2.20 -1.21 10.33
C ASP A 183 -2.38 -2.55 9.57
N LEU A 184 -3.44 -3.29 9.88
CA LEU A 184 -3.77 -4.55 9.20
C LEU A 184 -4.14 -4.32 7.72
N THR A 185 -4.72 -3.17 7.40
CA THR A 185 -5.08 -2.82 6.02
C THR A 185 -3.83 -2.39 5.23
N GLY A 186 -2.95 -1.59 5.84
CA GLY A 186 -1.66 -1.20 5.26
C GLY A 186 -0.75 -2.40 4.93
N SER A 187 -0.68 -3.39 5.81
CA SER A 187 0.14 -4.60 5.60
C SER A 187 -0.35 -5.50 4.44
N LYS A 188 -1.67 -5.57 4.21
CA LYS A 188 -2.28 -6.31 3.09
C LYS A 188 -1.96 -5.69 1.73
N ASP A 189 -1.80 -4.38 1.66
CA ASP A 189 -1.51 -3.71 0.40
C ASP A 189 -0.02 -3.79 0.02
N ILE A 190 0.88 -3.77 1.00
CA ILE A 190 2.32 -4.04 0.81
C ILE A 190 2.55 -5.44 0.22
N THR A 191 1.81 -6.45 0.68
CA THR A 191 1.93 -7.83 0.20
C THR A 191 1.38 -8.03 -1.22
N LYS A 192 0.33 -7.30 -1.62
CA LYS A 192 -0.18 -7.32 -3.00
C LYS A 192 0.80 -6.66 -3.98
N ASP A 193 1.42 -5.54 -3.60
CA ASP A 193 2.33 -4.81 -4.49
C ASP A 193 3.63 -5.59 -4.75
N SER A 194 4.19 -6.23 -3.71
CA SER A 194 5.35 -7.13 -3.85
C SER A 194 5.09 -8.30 -4.82
N ARG A 195 3.92 -8.95 -4.73
CA ARG A 195 3.52 -10.03 -5.66
C ARG A 195 3.37 -9.56 -7.10
N ARG A 196 2.95 -8.31 -7.33
CA ARG A 196 2.82 -7.72 -8.67
C ARG A 196 4.19 -7.48 -9.30
N ARG A 197 5.13 -6.89 -8.55
CA ARG A 197 6.51 -6.63 -9.00
C ARG A 197 7.25 -7.92 -9.39
N GLN A 198 7.14 -8.98 -8.58
CA GLN A 198 7.77 -10.28 -8.90
C GLN A 198 7.22 -10.92 -10.19
N ARG A 199 5.93 -10.77 -10.48
CA ARG A 199 5.32 -11.27 -11.72
C ARG A 199 5.79 -10.50 -12.94
N GLU A 200 5.94 -9.18 -12.82
CA GLU A 200 6.46 -8.32 -13.90
C GLU A 200 7.92 -8.63 -14.22
N GLU A 201 8.76 -8.82 -13.19
CA GLU A 201 10.16 -9.19 -13.36
C GLU A 201 10.35 -10.56 -14.03
N LYS A 202 9.55 -11.57 -13.61
CA LYS A 202 9.56 -12.91 -14.24
C LYS A 202 9.16 -12.87 -15.71
N ARG A 203 8.19 -12.02 -16.08
CA ARG A 203 7.79 -11.81 -17.48
C ARG A 203 8.89 -11.13 -18.28
N ARG A 204 9.60 -10.17 -17.69
CA ARG A 204 10.73 -9.45 -18.32
C ARG A 204 11.90 -10.39 -18.61
N LEU A 205 12.32 -11.21 -17.64
CA LEU A 205 13.37 -12.22 -17.81
C LEU A 205 13.05 -13.23 -18.91
N LYS A 206 11.82 -13.73 -18.96
CA LYS A 206 11.39 -14.69 -20.00
C LYS A 206 11.43 -14.10 -21.41
N ARG A 207 11.15 -12.80 -21.57
CA ARG A 207 11.25 -12.11 -22.87
C ARG A 207 12.71 -11.97 -23.30
N LEU A 208 13.60 -11.63 -22.38
CA LEU A 208 15.04 -11.49 -22.64
C LEU A 208 15.64 -12.83 -23.09
N GLU A 209 15.32 -13.92 -22.38
CA GLU A 209 15.81 -15.26 -22.71
C GLU A 209 15.34 -15.74 -24.09
N ARG A 210 14.07 -15.48 -24.44
CA ARG A 210 13.56 -15.78 -25.78
C ARG A 210 14.29 -15.03 -26.89
N LYS A 211 14.66 -13.77 -26.63
CA LYS A 211 15.43 -12.96 -27.58
C LYS A 211 16.83 -13.55 -27.79
N ARG A 212 17.51 -13.90 -26.69
CA ARG A 212 18.82 -14.56 -26.74
C ARG A 212 18.78 -15.88 -27.53
N GLN A 213 17.79 -16.74 -27.25
CA GLN A 213 17.65 -18.01 -27.96
C GLN A 213 17.37 -17.84 -29.46
N HIS A 214 16.65 -16.78 -29.84
CA HIS A 214 16.44 -16.48 -31.26
C HIS A 214 17.75 -16.04 -31.92
N GLU A 215 18.49 -15.14 -31.29
CA GLU A 215 19.81 -14.70 -31.75
C GLU A 215 20.79 -15.88 -31.89
N GLU A 216 20.86 -16.76 -30.89
CA GLU A 216 21.69 -17.98 -30.92
C GLU A 216 21.32 -18.90 -32.10
N LYS A 217 20.04 -19.14 -32.34
CA LYS A 217 19.58 -19.97 -33.47
C LYS A 217 19.96 -19.35 -34.83
N THR A 218 19.83 -18.03 -34.97
CA THR A 218 20.22 -17.35 -36.22
C THR A 218 21.73 -17.42 -36.46
N LEU A 219 22.53 -17.30 -35.40
CA LEU A 219 23.98 -17.47 -35.46
C LEU A 219 24.37 -18.90 -35.83
N ALA A 220 23.74 -19.90 -35.21
CA ALA A 220 24.00 -21.32 -35.51
C ALA A 220 23.71 -21.66 -36.98
N ILE A 221 22.63 -21.12 -37.55
CA ILE A 221 22.32 -21.30 -38.98
C ILE A 221 23.41 -20.68 -39.86
N LYS A 222 23.91 -19.49 -39.53
CA LYS A 222 24.99 -18.84 -40.29
C LYS A 222 26.29 -19.65 -40.25
N ILE A 223 26.68 -20.14 -39.06
CA ILE A 223 27.86 -20.99 -38.88
C ILE A 223 27.75 -22.26 -39.73
N ALA A 224 26.61 -22.97 -39.68
CA ALA A 224 26.41 -24.19 -40.46
C ALA A 224 26.49 -23.95 -41.98
N LEU A 225 26.02 -22.79 -42.46
CA LEU A 225 26.13 -22.42 -43.87
C LEU A 225 27.57 -22.12 -44.28
N GLU A 226 28.35 -21.46 -43.44
CA GLU A 226 29.78 -21.20 -43.67
C GLU A 226 30.58 -22.51 -43.65
N GLU A 227 30.35 -23.39 -42.68
CA GLU A 227 30.98 -24.72 -42.62
C GLU A 227 30.68 -25.54 -43.88
N ARG A 228 29.44 -25.53 -44.36
CA ARG A 228 29.06 -26.22 -45.60
C ARG A 228 29.80 -25.66 -46.82
N LYS A 229 29.95 -24.34 -46.91
CA LYS A 229 30.72 -23.70 -47.99
C LYS A 229 32.20 -24.12 -47.93
N MET A 230 32.78 -24.12 -46.73
CA MET A 230 34.15 -24.57 -46.49
C MET A 230 34.35 -26.04 -46.89
N LEU A 231 33.41 -26.92 -46.54
CA LEU A 231 33.46 -28.34 -46.93
C LEU A 231 33.41 -28.53 -48.45
N ILE A 232 32.57 -27.77 -49.15
CA ILE A 232 32.48 -27.83 -50.61
C ILE A 232 33.81 -27.35 -51.24
N ALA A 233 34.39 -26.26 -50.74
CA ALA A 233 35.68 -25.77 -51.21
C ALA A 233 36.80 -26.81 -51.00
N HIS A 234 36.83 -27.47 -49.84
CA HIS A 234 37.79 -28.54 -49.56
C HIS A 234 37.68 -29.70 -50.56
N ARG A 235 36.45 -30.21 -50.79
CA ARG A 235 36.21 -31.29 -51.76
C ARG A 235 36.61 -30.89 -53.18
N LYS A 236 36.34 -29.65 -53.58
CA LYS A 236 36.77 -29.12 -54.90
C LYS A 236 38.29 -29.10 -55.01
N LEU A 237 38.99 -28.65 -53.96
CA LEU A 237 40.45 -28.63 -53.93
C LEU A 237 41.05 -30.04 -54.03
N GLU A 238 40.49 -31.01 -53.30
CA GLU A 238 40.90 -32.42 -53.38
C GLU A 238 40.66 -32.99 -54.77
N SER A 239 39.52 -32.70 -55.40
CA SER A 239 39.24 -33.17 -56.77
C SER A 239 40.23 -32.60 -57.79
N MET A 240 40.66 -31.33 -57.65
CA MET A 240 41.68 -30.75 -58.52
C MET A 240 43.03 -31.44 -58.34
N ARG A 241 43.45 -31.71 -57.09
CA ARG A 241 44.71 -32.41 -56.80
C ARG A 241 44.73 -33.82 -57.41
N LEU A 242 43.61 -34.56 -57.28
CA LEU A 242 43.49 -35.89 -57.88
C LEU A 242 43.57 -35.84 -59.41
N LEU A 243 42.90 -34.87 -60.04
CA LEU A 243 42.97 -34.66 -61.49
C LEU A 243 44.39 -34.28 -61.94
N GLU A 244 45.08 -33.42 -61.20
CA GLU A 244 46.46 -33.02 -61.51
C GLU A 244 47.43 -34.20 -61.44
N GLU A 245 47.29 -35.07 -60.45
CA GLU A 245 48.09 -36.29 -60.34
C GLU A 245 47.80 -37.27 -61.49
N LEU A 246 46.53 -37.43 -61.87
CA LEU A 246 46.13 -38.23 -63.04
C LEU A 246 46.75 -37.67 -64.33
N PHE A 247 46.68 -36.35 -64.55
CA PHE A 247 47.31 -35.72 -65.72
C PHE A 247 48.82 -35.91 -65.74
N ASN A 248 49.50 -35.85 -64.59
CA ASN A 248 50.93 -36.10 -64.52
C ASN A 248 51.29 -37.55 -64.87
N ARG A 249 50.49 -38.54 -64.43
CA ARG A 249 50.68 -39.95 -64.82
C ARG A 249 50.47 -40.16 -66.33
N VAL A 250 49.44 -39.54 -66.90
CA VAL A 250 49.19 -39.60 -68.35
C VAL A 250 50.35 -38.97 -69.13
N LYS A 251 50.88 -37.82 -68.68
CA LYS A 251 52.06 -37.19 -69.30
C LYS A 251 53.30 -38.10 -69.28
N VAL A 252 53.55 -38.79 -68.15
CA VAL A 252 54.66 -39.75 -68.04
C VAL A 252 54.46 -40.93 -68.99
N GLN A 253 53.24 -41.45 -69.12
CA GLN A 253 52.95 -42.53 -70.07
C GLN A 253 53.18 -42.10 -71.52
N ILE A 254 52.69 -40.93 -71.92
CA ILE A 254 52.90 -40.38 -73.27
C ILE A 254 54.41 -40.21 -73.55
N ALA A 255 55.16 -39.65 -72.59
CA ALA A 255 56.61 -39.51 -72.73
C ALA A 255 57.33 -40.85 -72.87
N GLN A 256 56.89 -41.88 -72.13
CA GLN A 256 57.45 -43.23 -72.23
C GLN A 256 57.12 -43.89 -73.58
N GLU A 257 55.92 -43.69 -74.10
CA GLU A 257 55.53 -44.16 -75.44
C GLU A 257 56.36 -43.50 -76.54
N GLU A 258 56.60 -42.18 -76.45
CA GLU A 258 57.48 -41.46 -77.37
C GLU A 258 58.93 -41.95 -77.30
N LEU A 259 59.44 -42.24 -76.11
CA LEU A 259 60.79 -42.77 -75.92
C LEU A 259 60.92 -44.19 -76.51
N ASN A 260 59.94 -45.06 -76.25
CA ASN A 260 59.88 -46.41 -76.84
C ASN A 260 59.79 -46.35 -78.37
N LYS A 261 59.09 -45.35 -78.93
CA LYS A 261 59.03 -45.15 -80.38
C LYS A 261 60.38 -44.74 -80.95
N LYS A 262 61.09 -43.81 -80.31
CA LYS A 262 62.46 -43.41 -80.69
C LYS A 262 63.45 -44.57 -80.58
N GLU A 263 63.31 -45.43 -79.57
CA GLU A 263 64.16 -46.61 -79.41
C GLU A 263 63.92 -47.65 -80.53
N ARG A 264 62.66 -47.82 -80.95
CA ARG A 264 62.32 -48.63 -82.13
C ARG A 264 62.89 -48.04 -83.42
N GLU A 265 62.81 -46.72 -83.60
CA GLU A 265 63.37 -46.02 -84.76
C GLU A 265 64.91 -46.17 -84.81
N LEU A 266 65.61 -45.97 -83.68
CA LEU A 266 67.05 -46.22 -83.56
C LEU A 266 67.43 -47.69 -83.81
N HIS A 267 66.61 -48.64 -83.37
CA HIS A 267 66.83 -50.06 -83.64
C HIS A 267 66.70 -50.37 -85.14
N THR A 268 65.70 -49.80 -85.82
CA THR A 268 65.54 -49.95 -87.28
C THR A 268 66.66 -49.28 -88.08
N GLU A 269 67.20 -48.15 -87.59
CA GLU A 269 68.33 -47.46 -88.23
C GLU A 269 69.64 -48.26 -88.08
N ARG A 270 69.87 -48.89 -86.92
CA ARG A 270 71.00 -49.81 -86.69
C ARG A 270 70.96 -51.04 -87.61
N LEU A 271 69.76 -51.54 -87.93
CA LEU A 271 69.55 -52.64 -88.87
C LEU A 271 69.75 -52.22 -90.34
N ARG A 272 69.65 -50.93 -90.68
CA ARG A 272 69.91 -50.40 -92.04
C ARG A 272 71.38 -50.07 -92.32
N GLY A 273 72.22 -49.92 -91.29
CA GLY A 273 73.64 -49.59 -91.42
C GLY A 273 74.58 -50.80 -91.60
N MET A 274 74.05 -52.01 -91.84
CA MET A 274 74.84 -53.25 -91.91
C MET A 274 75.01 -53.83 -93.32
N ASP A 275 74.56 -53.14 -94.37
CA ASP A 275 74.86 -53.49 -95.76
C ASP A 275 75.74 -52.38 -96.38
N MET A 276 76.89 -52.77 -96.96
CA MET A 276 77.93 -51.97 -97.66
C MET A 276 79.20 -51.60 -96.85
N ASP A 277 80.17 -52.52 -96.74
CA ASP A 277 81.46 -52.45 -97.48
C ASP A 277 82.54 -53.41 -96.95
N THR A 278 83.20 -54.09 -97.89
CA THR A 278 84.32 -55.03 -97.75
C THR A 278 85.66 -54.34 -98.06
N SER A 279 86.68 -54.45 -97.19
CA SER A 279 88.13 -54.60 -97.55
C SER A 279 89.14 -54.42 -96.38
N ASN A 280 89.54 -55.55 -95.78
CA ASN A 280 90.89 -55.96 -95.30
C ASN A 280 91.67 -55.14 -94.23
N PRO A 281 92.73 -55.68 -93.57
CA PRO A 281 92.67 -56.16 -92.19
C PRO A 281 93.72 -55.49 -91.27
N ASN A 282 93.53 -55.56 -89.96
CA ASN A 282 94.55 -55.87 -88.94
C ASN A 282 94.21 -55.30 -87.56
N ASN A 283 94.42 -56.19 -86.58
CA ASN A 283 94.90 -55.97 -85.22
C ASN A 283 93.94 -55.52 -84.11
N SER A 284 93.79 -56.46 -83.15
CA SER A 284 93.98 -56.32 -81.69
C SER A 284 93.34 -55.10 -81.00
N SER A 285 92.30 -55.32 -80.21
CA SER A 285 92.36 -55.68 -78.78
C SER A 285 92.56 -54.50 -77.83
N SER A 286 91.74 -54.51 -76.78
CA SER A 286 91.85 -53.75 -75.54
C SER A 286 91.47 -52.27 -75.68
N PHE A 287 90.91 -51.55 -74.71
CA PHE A 287 90.23 -51.78 -73.44
C PHE A 287 89.81 -50.35 -73.02
N MET A 288 88.78 -50.24 -72.19
CA MET A 288 88.23 -49.07 -71.46
C MET A 288 89.23 -47.97 -70.99
N PRO A 289 88.83 -46.79 -70.43
CA PRO A 289 87.50 -46.13 -70.27
C PRO A 289 87.53 -44.56 -70.42
N SER A 290 86.38 -43.93 -70.14
CA SER A 290 86.19 -42.66 -69.39
C SER A 290 85.61 -41.45 -70.12
N GLN A 291 84.48 -40.98 -69.56
CA GLN A 291 84.08 -39.59 -69.30
C GLN A 291 84.20 -38.55 -70.43
N LEU A 292 83.05 -37.99 -70.82
CA LEU A 292 82.68 -36.60 -70.48
C LEU A 292 81.35 -36.24 -71.15
N LEU A 293 80.52 -35.49 -70.41
CA LEU A 293 79.41 -34.70 -70.95
C LEU A 293 79.87 -33.89 -72.18
N PRO A 294 78.96 -33.62 -73.12
CA PRO A 294 78.66 -32.20 -73.34
C PRO A 294 77.18 -31.89 -73.53
N GLN A 295 76.84 -30.69 -73.08
CA GLN A 295 75.61 -29.97 -73.35
C GLN A 295 75.42 -29.77 -74.86
N ALA A 296 74.17 -29.84 -75.33
CA ALA A 296 73.80 -29.38 -76.65
C ALA A 296 72.56 -28.51 -76.58
N THR A 297 72.78 -27.27 -77.00
CA THR A 297 71.84 -26.19 -77.25
C THR A 297 70.97 -26.43 -78.49
N THR A 298 69.85 -25.70 -78.52
CA THR A 298 69.16 -25.16 -79.71
C THR A 298 68.57 -26.13 -80.73
N LYS A 299 67.26 -26.08 -80.94
CA LYS A 299 66.61 -25.21 -81.95
C LYS A 299 65.15 -25.57 -82.13
N GLU A 300 64.37 -24.53 -82.36
CA GLU A 300 63.00 -24.59 -82.85
C GLU A 300 62.88 -25.50 -84.09
N TYR A 301 61.87 -26.37 -84.07
CA TYR A 301 61.24 -26.86 -85.28
C TYR A 301 59.77 -26.40 -85.25
N LYS A 302 59.48 -25.34 -85.99
CA LYS A 302 58.13 -25.07 -86.47
C LYS A 302 57.92 -25.90 -87.73
N SER A 303 56.95 -26.80 -87.72
CA SER A 303 56.17 -27.07 -88.94
C SER A 303 54.82 -27.70 -88.59
N THR A 304 53.78 -26.93 -88.87
CA THR A 304 52.52 -27.35 -89.53
C THR A 304 51.95 -28.73 -89.17
N ASN A 305 50.82 -28.74 -88.46
CA ASN A 305 49.74 -29.63 -88.90
C ASN A 305 48.34 -29.11 -88.52
N ASN A 306 47.61 -28.73 -89.56
CA ASN A 306 46.36 -27.96 -89.57
C ASN A 306 45.11 -28.78 -89.19
N ASN A 307 45.27 -29.94 -88.54
CA ASN A 307 44.18 -30.86 -88.17
C ASN A 307 43.88 -30.89 -86.65
N ASN A 308 44.60 -30.10 -85.84
CA ASN A 308 44.37 -30.00 -84.39
C ASN A 308 43.41 -28.89 -83.98
N ASN A 309 43.11 -27.91 -84.85
CA ASN A 309 42.23 -26.79 -84.51
C ASN A 309 40.74 -27.18 -84.54
N ASN A 310 40.31 -28.01 -85.49
CA ASN A 310 38.91 -28.44 -85.56
C ASN A 310 38.52 -29.34 -84.38
N ASN A 311 39.44 -30.22 -83.94
CA ASN A 311 39.22 -31.03 -82.74
C ASN A 311 39.23 -30.18 -81.47
N LYS A 312 40.03 -29.11 -81.43
CA LYS A 312 40.06 -28.19 -80.30
C LYS A 312 38.77 -27.36 -80.20
N GLU A 313 38.25 -26.84 -81.31
CA GLU A 313 36.98 -26.10 -81.34
C GLU A 313 35.77 -26.99 -81.00
N ILE A 314 35.74 -28.25 -81.47
CA ILE A 314 34.66 -29.19 -81.13
C ILE A 314 34.69 -29.54 -79.64
N ILE A 315 35.88 -29.78 -79.07
CA ILE A 315 36.05 -30.06 -77.63
C ILE A 315 35.71 -28.81 -76.79
N GLU A 316 36.07 -27.62 -77.25
CA GLU A 316 35.80 -26.34 -76.58
C GLU A 316 34.32 -25.94 -76.65
N ALA A 317 33.62 -26.28 -77.75
CA ALA A 317 32.17 -26.16 -77.87
C ALA A 317 31.43 -27.14 -76.94
N GLN A 318 31.86 -28.41 -76.88
CA GLN A 318 31.29 -29.41 -75.96
C GLN A 318 31.54 -29.04 -74.49
N LEU A 319 32.72 -28.49 -74.16
CA LEU A 319 33.03 -27.95 -72.84
C LEU A 319 32.18 -26.72 -72.50
N ASN A 320 31.85 -25.87 -73.47
CA ASN A 320 30.98 -24.72 -73.26
C ASN A 320 29.50 -25.11 -73.11
N GLU A 321 29.02 -26.15 -73.79
CA GLU A 321 27.69 -26.73 -73.54
C GLU A 321 27.62 -27.36 -72.14
N LEU A 322 28.61 -28.17 -71.76
CA LEU A 322 28.68 -28.73 -70.40
C LEU A 322 28.79 -27.66 -69.32
N ARG A 323 29.51 -26.55 -69.58
CA ARG A 323 29.54 -25.40 -68.67
C ARG A 323 28.18 -24.71 -68.58
N LYS A 324 27.48 -24.51 -69.69
CA LYS A 324 26.12 -23.94 -69.68
C LYS A 324 25.15 -24.83 -68.91
N GLU A 325 25.17 -26.15 -69.13
CA GLU A 325 24.34 -27.09 -68.37
C GLU A 325 24.68 -27.12 -66.87
N PHE A 326 25.96 -26.95 -66.52
CA PHE A 326 26.41 -26.89 -65.13
C PHE A 326 25.93 -25.61 -64.42
N TYR A 327 26.03 -24.44 -65.07
CA TYR A 327 25.53 -23.19 -64.52
C TYR A 327 24.00 -23.15 -64.41
N GLN A 328 23.29 -23.79 -65.35
CA GLN A 328 21.83 -23.90 -65.31
C GLN A 328 21.34 -24.88 -64.22
N LYS A 329 22.16 -25.88 -63.87
CA LYS A 329 21.94 -26.75 -62.70
C LYS A 329 22.22 -26.05 -61.37
N ASP A 330 23.19 -25.16 -61.30
CA ASP A 330 23.46 -24.36 -60.09
C ASP A 330 22.36 -23.30 -59.84
N GLU A 331 21.84 -22.64 -60.90
CA GLU A 331 20.66 -21.75 -60.77
C GLU A 331 19.42 -22.49 -60.27
N THR A 332 19.17 -23.71 -60.76
CA THR A 332 18.02 -24.52 -60.31
C THR A 332 18.18 -25.04 -58.88
N ILE A 333 19.40 -25.33 -58.42
CA ILE A 333 19.66 -25.70 -57.01
C ILE A 333 19.48 -24.49 -56.09
N ASP A 334 19.97 -23.31 -56.47
CA ASP A 334 19.77 -22.08 -55.69
C ASP A 334 18.29 -21.65 -55.63
N ASP A 335 17.53 -21.85 -56.71
CA ASP A 335 16.07 -21.63 -56.71
C ASP A 335 15.31 -22.64 -55.84
N ILE A 336 15.74 -23.90 -55.81
CA ILE A 336 15.17 -24.93 -54.91
C ILE A 336 15.48 -24.58 -53.44
N LEU A 337 16.68 -24.06 -53.16
CA LEU A 337 17.07 -23.63 -51.82
C LEU A 337 16.33 -22.36 -51.38
N ARG A 338 16.13 -21.37 -52.27
CA ARG A 338 15.32 -20.16 -52.01
C ARG A 338 13.83 -20.48 -51.80
N LYS A 339 13.26 -21.43 -52.54
CA LYS A 339 11.88 -21.90 -52.34
C LYS A 339 11.74 -22.63 -50.99
N ARG A 340 12.74 -23.42 -50.56
CA ARG A 340 12.74 -24.06 -49.24
C ARG A 340 12.86 -23.06 -48.08
N THR A 341 13.69 -22.02 -48.20
CA THR A 341 13.78 -20.97 -47.17
C THR A 341 12.49 -20.15 -47.06
N ASN A 342 11.85 -19.78 -48.19
CA ASN A 342 10.57 -19.05 -48.18
C ASN A 342 9.37 -19.87 -47.63
N ILE A 343 9.39 -21.21 -47.78
CA ILE A 343 8.36 -22.09 -47.19
C ILE A 343 8.51 -22.22 -45.68
N ILE A 344 9.73 -22.10 -45.15
CA ILE A 344 10.00 -22.11 -43.71
C ILE A 344 9.52 -20.79 -43.08
N ASP A 345 9.74 -19.65 -43.73
CA ASP A 345 9.30 -18.35 -43.21
C ASP A 345 7.76 -18.16 -43.24
N ARG A 346 7.04 -18.77 -44.19
CA ARG A 346 5.55 -18.74 -44.22
C ARG A 346 4.87 -19.69 -43.23
N LYS A 347 5.60 -20.63 -42.62
CA LYS A 347 5.06 -21.56 -41.60
C LYS A 347 5.31 -21.09 -40.15
N VAL A 348 5.94 -19.92 -39.97
CA VAL A 348 6.33 -19.37 -38.66
C VAL A 348 5.58 -18.06 -38.30
N PHE A 349 4.58 -17.68 -39.08
CA PHE A 349 3.58 -16.66 -38.70
C PHE A 349 2.23 -17.29 -38.36
#